data_AF-A0A3P1SC17-F1
#
_entry.id   AF-A0A3P1SC17-F1
#
_cell.length_a   1.000
_cell.length_b   1.000
_cell.length_c   1.000
_cell.angle_alpha   90.00
_cell.angle_beta   90.00
_cell.angle_gamma   90.00
#
_symmetry.space_group_name_H-M   'P 1'
#
loop_
_entity.id
_entity.type
_entity.pdbx_description
1 polymer ?
#
loop_
_entity_poly.entity_id
_entity_poly.type
_entity_poly.pdbx_seq_one_letter_code
_entity_poly.pdbx_strand_id
1 'polypeptide(L)'
;LISVGNWRWIFWINIPFIFIGLIGCLFLKRYIKEQKSTSIHLDIRGNSLLFLSIFCLLISLTSWSYHSIFNISVYGNFLIFIVSFCLFIIWELKTNHPIIDLRLFKNVSFSSPIFAIFVFGGTT
;
A
#
# COMPACT_ATOMS: atom_id res chain seq x y z
N LEU A 1 19.78 -5.96 24.00
CA LEU A 1 18.98 -6.90 23.18
C LEU A 1 19.72 -7.47 21.96
N ILE A 2 20.54 -6.69 21.24
CA ILE A 2 21.35 -7.20 20.10
C ILE A 2 22.48 -8.15 20.55
N SER A 3 22.92 -8.06 21.82
CA SER A 3 23.94 -8.95 22.39
C SER A 3 23.42 -10.28 22.95
N VAL A 4 22.09 -10.49 23.01
CA VAL A 4 21.49 -11.71 23.60
C VAL A 4 20.74 -12.54 22.56
N GLY A 5 20.20 -11.90 21.51
CA GLY A 5 19.47 -12.57 20.46
C GLY A 5 19.91 -12.07 19.10
N ASN A 6 20.58 -12.94 18.35
CA ASN A 6 20.76 -12.81 16.90
C ASN A 6 19.42 -12.42 16.24
N TRP A 7 19.45 -11.64 15.15
CA TRP A 7 18.31 -11.08 14.39
C TRP A 7 17.09 -12.02 14.23
N ARG A 8 17.30 -13.34 14.24
CA ARG A 8 16.29 -14.40 14.33
C ARG A 8 15.19 -14.18 15.38
N TRP A 9 15.45 -13.56 16.52
CA TRP A 9 14.43 -13.32 17.55
C TRP A 9 13.22 -12.50 17.06
N ILE A 10 13.40 -11.67 16.04
CA ILE A 10 12.33 -10.87 15.43
C ILE A 10 11.33 -11.77 14.68
N PHE A 11 11.73 -12.95 14.20
CA PHE A 11 10.79 -13.91 13.64
C PHE A 11 10.00 -14.63 14.75
N TRP A 12 10.67 -14.97 15.84
CA TRP A 12 10.06 -15.71 16.95
C TRP A 12 9.03 -14.89 17.71
N ILE A 13 9.22 -13.57 17.83
CA ILE A 13 8.23 -12.69 18.48
C ILE A 13 6.93 -12.58 17.69
N ASN A 14 6.95 -12.76 16.36
CA ASN A 14 5.75 -12.68 15.52
C ASN A 14 4.93 -13.98 15.51
N ILE A 15 5.57 -15.14 15.68
CA ILE A 15 4.91 -16.45 15.73
C ILE A 15 3.72 -16.51 16.70
N PRO A 16 3.82 -16.06 17.97
CA PRO A 16 2.68 -16.10 18.89
C PRO A 16 1.52 -15.19 18.45
N PHE A 17 1.80 -14.03 17.85
CA PHE A 17 0.77 -13.14 17.31
C PHE A 17 0.04 -13.80 16.13
N ILE A 18 0.79 -14.45 15.24
CA ILE A 18 0.22 -15.22 14.12
C ILE A 18 -0.69 -16.33 14.67
N PHE A 19 -0.24 -17.05 15.70
CA PHE A 19 -1.01 -18.14 16.30
C PHE A 19 -2.31 -17.65 16.94
N ILE A 20 -2.27 -16.55 17.70
CA ILE A 20 -3.46 -15.89 18.26
C ILE A 20 -4.41 -15.43 17.15
N GLY A 21 -3.89 -14.82 16.08
CA GLY A 21 -4.69 -14.35 14.96
C GLY A 21 -5.38 -15.51 14.22
N LEU A 22 -4.69 -16.63 14.06
CA LEU A 22 -5.20 -17.84 13.40
C LEU A 22 -6.30 -18.49 14.24
N ILE A 23 -6.09 -18.63 15.54
CA ILE A 23 -7.13 -19.09 16.48
C ILE A 23 -8.33 -18.15 16.46
N GLY A 24 -8.10 -16.84 16.53
CA GLY A 24 -9.15 -15.82 16.44
C GLY A 24 -9.98 -15.96 15.16
N CYS A 25 -9.31 -16.14 14.01
CA CYS A 25 -9.96 -16.36 12.72
C CYS A 25 -10.82 -17.64 12.71
N LEU A 26 -10.32 -18.75 13.26
CA LEU A 26 -11.07 -20.01 13.38
C LEU A 26 -12.32 -19.86 14.27
N PHE A 27 -12.21 -19.14 15.38
CA PHE A 27 -13.36 -18.82 16.24
C PHE A 27 -14.36 -17.91 15.52
N LEU A 28 -13.88 -16.82 14.90
CA LEU A 28 -14.73 -15.86 14.18
C LEU A 28 -15.45 -16.49 12.98
N LYS A 29 -14.81 -17.42 12.27
CA LYS A 29 -15.42 -18.17 11.16
C LYS A 29 -16.68 -18.93 11.58
N ARG A 30 -16.78 -19.33 12.86
CA ARG A 30 -17.96 -20.00 13.40
C ARG A 30 -19.13 -19.05 13.67
N TYR A 31 -18.86 -17.76 13.91
CA TYR A 31 -19.87 -16.75 14.22
C TYR A 31 -20.26 -15.91 13.00
N ILE A 32 -19.36 -15.75 12.03
CA ILE A 32 -19.62 -15.01 10.79
C ILE A 32 -20.24 -15.99 9.80
N LYS A 33 -21.56 -15.90 9.63
CA LYS A 33 -22.28 -16.54 8.53
C LYS A 33 -21.72 -15.94 7.24
N GLU A 34 -21.03 -16.75 6.43
CA GLU A 34 -20.46 -16.32 5.15
C GLU A 34 -21.57 -15.63 4.33
N GLN A 35 -21.53 -14.29 4.26
CA GLN A 35 -22.19 -13.61 3.16
C GLN A 35 -21.49 -14.15 1.92
N LYS A 36 -22.26 -14.79 1.02
CA LYS A 36 -21.78 -15.21 -0.30
C LYS A 36 -21.00 -14.03 -0.87
N SER A 37 -19.67 -14.14 -0.83
CA SER A 37 -18.78 -13.12 -1.36
C SER A 37 -19.11 -13.06 -2.83
N THR A 38 -19.89 -12.05 -3.22
CA THR A 38 -20.04 -11.67 -4.62
C THR A 38 -18.63 -11.59 -5.14
N SER A 39 -18.25 -12.44 -6.10
CA SER A 39 -16.91 -12.54 -6.64
C SER A 39 -16.34 -11.13 -6.84
N ILE A 40 -15.54 -10.66 -5.88
CA ILE A 40 -14.88 -9.37 -5.96
C ILE A 40 -13.89 -9.56 -7.08
N HIS A 41 -14.25 -9.07 -8.26
CA HIS A 41 -13.36 -9.13 -9.41
C HIS A 41 -12.20 -8.21 -9.09
N LEU A 42 -11.05 -8.81 -8.79
CA LEU A 42 -9.82 -8.06 -8.60
C LEU A 42 -9.55 -7.28 -9.89
N ASP A 43 -9.49 -5.96 -9.78
CA ASP A 43 -9.17 -5.09 -10.92
C ASP A 43 -7.67 -5.19 -11.24
N ILE A 44 -7.32 -6.25 -11.98
CA ILE A 44 -5.94 -6.55 -12.38
C ILE A 44 -5.31 -5.36 -13.13
N ARG A 45 -6.11 -4.60 -13.89
CA ARG A 45 -5.66 -3.43 -14.64
C ARG A 45 -5.33 -2.29 -13.68
N GLY A 46 -6.25 -1.94 -12.79
CA GLY A 46 -6.03 -0.94 -11.74
C GLY A 46 -4.78 -1.25 -10.93
N ASN A 47 -4.61 -2.51 -10.51
CA ASN A 47 -3.44 -2.95 -9.74
C ASN A 47 -2.13 -2.77 -10.52
N SER A 48 -2.11 -3.11 -11.82
CA SER A 48 -0.93 -2.93 -12.66
C SER A 48 -0.56 -1.47 -12.85
N LEU A 49 -1.54 -0.58 -13.06
CA LEU A 49 -1.28 0.87 -13.18
C LEU A 49 -0.76 1.47 -11.86
N LEU A 50 -1.32 1.05 -10.73
CA LEU A 50 -0.87 1.48 -9.40
C LEU A 50 0.58 1.07 -9.18
N PHE A 51 0.88 -0.21 -9.39
CA PHE A 51 2.23 -0.76 -9.25
C PHE A 51 3.23 -0.03 -10.14
N LEU A 52 2.90 0.19 -11.42
CA LEU A 52 3.76 0.89 -12.36
C LEU A 52 4.02 2.34 -11.93
N SER A 53 2.99 3.02 -11.42
CA SER A 53 3.10 4.40 -10.94
C SER A 53 4.05 4.48 -9.73
N ILE A 54 3.83 3.65 -8.70
CA ILE A 54 4.71 3.63 -7.52
C ILE A 54 6.13 3.25 -7.92
N PHE A 55 6.30 2.27 -8.80
CA PHE A 55 7.61 1.84 -9.28
C PHE A 55 8.38 2.97 -9.97
N CYS A 56 7.73 3.70 -10.89
CA CYS A 56 8.34 4.85 -11.56
C CYS A 56 8.66 5.98 -10.57
N LEU A 57 7.78 6.24 -9.61
CA LEU A 57 8.02 7.24 -8.56
C LEU A 57 9.24 6.87 -7.72
N LEU A 58 9.35 5.63 -7.27
CA LEU A 58 10.47 5.15 -6.47
C LEU A 58 11.79 5.27 -7.24
N ILE A 59 11.82 4.86 -8.51
CA ILE A 59 13.00 5.01 -9.37
C ILE A 59 13.37 6.48 -9.53
N SER A 60 12.40 7.35 -9.80
CA SER A 60 12.63 8.79 -9.96
C SER A 60 13.20 9.42 -8.69
N LEU A 61 12.62 9.13 -7.52
CA LEU A 61 13.08 9.65 -6.22
C LEU A 61 14.45 9.10 -5.84
N THR A 62 14.68 7.80 -6.05
CA THR A 62 15.96 7.18 -5.74
C THR A 62 17.06 7.76 -6.64
N SER A 63 16.77 7.90 -7.94
CA SER A 63 17.70 8.50 -8.90
C SER A 63 17.98 9.97 -8.58
N TRP A 64 16.98 10.72 -8.10
CA TRP A 64 17.18 12.08 -7.61
C TRP A 64 18.18 12.12 -6.45
N SER A 65 18.05 11.23 -5.46
CA SER A 65 18.97 11.19 -4.31
C SER A 65 20.41 10.83 -4.70
N TYR A 66 20.62 10.00 -5.72
CA TYR A 66 21.95 9.52 -6.12
C TYR A 66 22.61 10.33 -7.25
N HIS A 67 21.87 11.07 -8.06
CA HIS A 67 22.39 11.80 -9.22
C HIS A 67 22.08 13.29 -9.15
N SER A 68 22.95 14.12 -9.75
CA SER A 68 22.74 15.56 -9.86
C SER A 68 21.41 15.88 -10.55
N ILE A 69 20.70 16.91 -10.06
CA ILE A 69 19.34 17.36 -10.43
C ILE A 69 19.08 17.42 -11.96
N PHE A 70 20.13 17.54 -12.78
CA PHE A 70 20.06 17.79 -14.22
C PHE A 70 20.06 16.54 -15.12
N ASN A 71 19.84 15.34 -14.58
CA ASN A 71 19.73 14.15 -15.43
C ASN A 71 18.37 14.09 -16.14
N ILE A 72 18.40 14.12 -17.48
CA ILE A 72 17.21 14.06 -18.36
C ILE A 72 16.34 12.82 -18.07
N SER A 73 16.96 11.73 -17.63
CA SER A 73 16.28 10.48 -17.27
C SER A 73 15.38 10.60 -16.04
N VAL A 74 15.69 11.49 -15.09
CA VAL A 74 14.85 11.71 -13.90
C VAL A 74 13.54 12.38 -14.31
N TYR A 75 13.62 13.42 -15.15
CA TYR A 75 12.44 14.10 -15.68
C TYR A 75 11.56 13.19 -16.54
N GLY A 76 12.15 12.31 -17.35
CA GLY A 76 11.41 11.32 -18.13
C GLY A 76 10.61 10.35 -17.26
N ASN A 77 11.25 9.77 -16.23
CA ASN A 77 10.59 8.86 -15.30
C ASN A 77 9.51 9.56 -14.45
N PHE A 78 9.76 10.82 -14.07
CA PHE A 78 8.77 11.61 -13.34
C PHE A 78 7.53 11.92 -14.19
N LEU A 79 7.72 12.21 -15.48
CA LEU A 79 6.62 12.44 -16.41
C LEU A 79 5.81 11.16 -16.64
N ILE A 80 6.48 10.02 -16.78
CA ILE A 80 5.83 8.69 -16.87
C ILE A 80 5.04 8.38 -15.60
N PHE A 81 5.59 8.71 -14.42
CA PHE A 81 4.86 8.59 -13.16
C PHE A 81 3.58 9.42 -13.18
N ILE A 82 3.66 10.71 -13.51
CA ILE A 82 2.48 11.59 -13.55
C ILE A 82 1.42 11.04 -14.50
N VAL A 83 1.81 10.62 -15.70
CA VAL A 83 0.87 10.09 -16.71
C VAL A 83 0.22 8.80 -16.22
N SER A 84 1.02 7.85 -15.71
CA SER A 84 0.51 6.58 -15.19
C SER A 84 -0.39 6.77 -13.97
N PHE A 85 -0.05 7.73 -13.10
CA PHE A 85 -0.83 8.04 -11.90
C PHE A 85 -2.16 8.71 -12.25
N CYS A 86 -2.18 9.65 -13.20
CA CYS A 86 -3.42 10.23 -13.71
C CYS A 86 -4.32 9.18 -14.38
N LEU A 87 -3.74 8.30 -15.20
CA LEU A 87 -4.46 7.18 -15.81
C LEU A 87 -5.04 6.23 -14.75
N PHE A 88 -4.28 5.96 -13.69
CA PHE A 88 -4.74 5.17 -12.54
C PHE A 88 -5.95 5.79 -11.85
N ILE A 89 -5.89 7.10 -11.52
CA ILE A 89 -7.00 7.82 -10.87
C ILE A 89 -8.26 7.78 -11.75
N ILE A 90 -8.12 8.06 -13.04
CA ILE A 90 -9.25 8.04 -13.98
C ILE A 90 -9.83 6.63 -14.09
N TRP A 91 -8.98 5.61 -14.11
CA TRP A 91 -9.40 4.21 -14.15
C TRP A 91 -10.16 3.82 -12.87
N GLU A 92 -9.64 4.13 -11.69
CA GLU A 92 -10.31 3.82 -10.42
C GLU A 92 -11.64 4.55 -10.27
N LEU A 93 -11.73 5.81 -10.70
CA LEU A 93 -12.99 6.56 -10.66
C LEU A 93 -14.06 5.98 -11.60
N LYS A 94 -13.65 5.28 -12.66
CA LYS A 94 -14.55 4.69 -13.66
C LYS A 94 -14.88 3.22 -13.40
N THR A 95 -14.04 2.51 -12.63
CA THR A 95 -14.20 1.08 -12.41
C THR A 95 -15.29 0.80 -11.36
N ASN A 96 -16.10 -0.25 -11.58
CA ASN A 96 -17.20 -0.62 -10.67
C ASN A 96 -16.71 -1.30 -9.38
N HIS A 97 -15.48 -1.83 -9.38
CA HIS A 97 -14.84 -2.45 -8.23
C HIS A 97 -13.46 -1.79 -7.97
N PRO A 98 -13.45 -0.53 -7.46
CA PRO A 98 -12.20 0.16 -7.21
C PRO A 98 -11.39 -0.57 -6.14
N ILE A 99 -10.08 -0.65 -6.34
CA ILE A 99 -9.15 -1.20 -5.33
C ILE A 99 -9.10 -0.24 -4.15
N ILE A 100 -9.02 1.05 -4.44
CA ILE A 100 -9.10 2.13 -3.47
C ILE A 100 -10.39 2.89 -3.73
N ASP A 101 -11.37 2.73 -2.83
CA ASP A 101 -12.54 3.59 -2.87
C ASP A 101 -12.13 4.99 -2.41
N LEU A 102 -11.82 5.86 -3.38
CA LEU A 102 -11.43 7.26 -3.17
C LEU A 102 -12.49 8.04 -2.37
N ARG A 103 -13.73 7.55 -2.28
CA ARG A 103 -14.79 8.13 -1.46
C ARG A 103 -14.52 7.95 0.04
N LEU A 104 -13.75 6.94 0.44
CA LEU A 104 -13.36 6.72 1.85
C LEU A 104 -12.46 7.83 2.37
N PHE A 105 -11.61 8.41 1.52
CA PHE A 105 -10.76 9.56 1.89
C PHE A 105 -11.56 10.83 2.17
N LYS A 106 -12.82 10.91 1.72
CA LYS A 106 -13.73 12.00 2.10
C LYS A 106 -14.18 11.89 3.57
N ASN A 107 -14.04 10.70 4.17
CA ASN A 107 -14.46 10.46 5.53
C ASN A 107 -13.31 10.73 6.51
N VAL A 108 -13.51 11.67 7.43
CA VAL A 108 -12.48 12.12 8.38
C VAL A 108 -11.97 10.98 9.26
N SER A 109 -12.84 10.02 9.60
CA SER A 109 -12.47 8.84 10.37
C SER A 109 -11.44 7.93 9.66
N PHE A 110 -11.40 7.95 8.33
CA PHE A 110 -10.40 7.20 7.55
C PHE A 110 -9.17 8.07 7.25
N SER A 111 -9.36 9.37 6.98
CA SER A 111 -8.25 10.27 6.63
C SER A 111 -7.38 10.68 7.82
N SER A 112 -7.94 10.77 9.03
CA SER A 112 -7.21 11.19 10.24
C SER A 112 -5.99 10.31 10.58
N PRO A 113 -6.11 8.97 10.65
CA PRO A 113 -4.93 8.13 10.90
C PRO A 113 -3.90 8.18 9.77
N ILE A 114 -4.32 8.29 8.52
CA ILE A 114 -3.42 8.40 7.36
C ILE A 114 -2.62 9.69 7.43
N PHE A 115 -3.28 10.79 7.78
CA PHE A 115 -2.62 12.09 7.97
C PHE A 115 -1.63 12.05 9.15
N ALA A 116 -2.02 11.41 10.25
CA ALA A 116 -1.12 11.21 11.39
C ALA A 116 0.13 10.42 10.98
N ILE A 117 -0.01 9.32 10.23
CA ILE A 117 1.14 8.55 9.72
C ILE A 117 2.02 9.39 8.80
N PHE A 118 1.45 10.21 7.92
CA PHE A 118 2.24 11.08 7.05
C PHE A 118 3.07 12.10 7.84
N VAL A 119 2.49 12.71 8.88
CA VAL A 119 3.16 13.70 9.72
C VAL A 119 4.20 13.07 10.63
N PHE A 120 3.85 11.97 11.32
CA PHE A 120 4.75 11.33 12.30
C PHE A 120 5.74 10.38 11.64
N GLY A 121 5.36 9.66 10.60
CA GLY A 121 6.21 8.69 9.92
C GLY A 121 7.41 9.31 9.20
N GLY A 122 7.37 10.59 8.85
CA GLY A 122 8.54 11.32 8.33
C GLY A 122 9.58 11.69 9.39
N THR A 123 9.28 11.50 10.68
CA THR A 123 10.14 11.93 11.80
C THR A 123 10.94 10.81 12.46
N THR A 124 10.72 9.56 12.06
CA THR A 124 11.39 8.34 12.57
C THR A 124 12.22 7.67 11.50
#